data_AF-A0A523JL08-F1
#
_entry.id   AF-A0A523JL08-F1
#
_cell.length_a   1.000
_cell.length_b   1.000
_cell.length_c   1.000
_cell.angle_alpha   90.00
_cell.angle_beta   90.00
_cell.angle_gamma   90.00
#
_symmetry.space_group_name_H-M   'P 1'
#
loop_
_entity.id
_entity.type
_entity.pdbx_description
1 polymer ?
#
loop_
_entity_poly.entity_id
_entity_poly.type
_entity_poly.pdbx_seq_one_letter_code
_entity_poly.pdbx_strand_id
1 'polypeptide(L)'
;MKRALAIPVVFVIAVLVYMIHNHADYGEALPPGFPSDIPVVAGEIISGRRTLFEDGRGYVVDVRADLPYREVVAFYADRYGEDGFRDAPGMGEAFSVGDIRIGDRRILLEVHSRDMQTYVTMAVHLGEWW
;
A
#
# COMPACT_ATOMS: atom_id res chain seq x y z
N MET A 1 -32.66 -5.63 -33.52
CA MET A 1 -31.17 -5.65 -33.45
C MET A 1 -30.55 -4.56 -32.55
N LYS A 2 -31.30 -3.68 -31.87
CA LYS A 2 -30.70 -2.65 -30.97
C LYS A 2 -30.37 -3.13 -29.54
N ARG A 3 -31.07 -4.17 -29.04
CA ARG A 3 -30.89 -4.69 -27.68
C ARG A 3 -29.67 -5.62 -27.53
N ALA A 4 -29.27 -6.30 -28.62
CA ALA A 4 -28.14 -7.22 -28.62
C ALA A 4 -26.77 -6.51 -28.47
N LEU A 5 -26.68 -5.24 -28.90
CA LEU A 5 -25.47 -4.43 -28.74
C LEU A 5 -25.40 -3.72 -27.37
N ALA A 6 -26.54 -3.54 -26.69
CA ALA A 6 -26.59 -2.84 -25.41
C ALA A 6 -25.98 -3.65 -24.26
N ILE A 7 -26.16 -4.98 -24.27
CA ILE A 7 -25.65 -5.89 -23.24
C ILE A 7 -24.11 -5.89 -23.17
N PRO A 8 -23.36 -6.08 -24.28
CA PRO A 8 -21.90 -6.05 -24.21
C PRO A 8 -21.37 -4.66 -23.83
N VAL A 9 -22.03 -3.58 -24.24
CA VAL A 9 -21.64 -2.20 -23.85
C VAL A 9 -21.81 -1.98 -22.36
N VAL A 10 -22.94 -2.37 -21.77
CA VAL A 10 -23.18 -2.27 -20.32
C VAL A 10 -22.17 -3.13 -19.56
N PHE A 11 -21.88 -4.34 -20.04
CA PHE A 11 -20.88 -5.21 -19.41
C PHE A 11 -19.48 -4.60 -19.43
N VAL A 12 -19.04 -4.05 -20.55
CA VAL A 12 -17.75 -3.35 -20.66
C VAL A 12 -17.69 -2.14 -19.73
N ILE A 13 -18.76 -1.35 -19.65
CA ILE A 13 -18.82 -0.21 -18.71
C ILE A 13 -18.75 -0.70 -17.27
N ALA A 14 -19.47 -1.76 -16.89
CA ALA A 14 -19.44 -2.31 -15.55
C ALA A 14 -18.04 -2.84 -15.19
N VAL A 15 -17.36 -3.52 -16.11
CA VAL A 15 -15.98 -4.00 -15.93
C VAL A 15 -15.01 -2.82 -15.79
N LEU A 16 -15.14 -1.78 -16.62
CA LEU A 16 -14.31 -0.59 -16.53
C LEU A 16 -14.54 0.16 -15.22
N VAL A 17 -15.79 0.32 -14.79
CA VAL A 17 -16.13 0.92 -13.50
C VAL A 17 -15.54 0.08 -12.37
N TYR A 18 -15.69 -1.24 -12.40
CA TYR A 18 -15.13 -2.15 -11.42
C TYR A 18 -13.60 -2.05 -11.36
N MET A 19 -12.93 -2.08 -12.51
CA MET A 19 -11.48 -1.92 -12.61
C MET A 19 -11.07 -0.57 -12.05
N ILE A 20 -11.64 0.54 -12.52
CA ILE A 20 -11.30 1.88 -12.06
C ILE A 20 -11.49 2.01 -10.54
N HIS A 21 -12.60 1.50 -9.98
CA HIS A 21 -12.90 1.66 -8.55
C HIS A 21 -12.09 0.74 -7.63
N ASN A 22 -11.66 -0.44 -8.11
CA ASN A 22 -10.96 -1.42 -7.27
C ASN A 22 -9.47 -1.55 -7.57
N HIS A 23 -9.04 -1.23 -8.79
CA HIS A 23 -7.65 -1.31 -9.26
C HIS A 23 -7.29 -0.05 -10.06
N ALA A 24 -6.55 0.85 -9.42
CA ALA A 24 -6.06 2.07 -10.07
C ALA A 24 -4.58 2.25 -9.76
N ASP A 25 -3.79 2.50 -10.80
CA ASP A 25 -2.39 2.86 -10.68
C ASP A 25 -2.26 4.37 -10.77
N TYR A 26 -1.66 4.97 -9.76
CA TYR A 26 -1.41 6.41 -9.64
C TYR A 26 0.06 6.75 -9.90
N GLY A 27 0.90 5.76 -10.24
CA GLY A 27 2.32 5.98 -10.51
C GLY A 27 3.05 6.52 -9.28
N GLU A 28 3.82 7.58 -9.45
CA GLU A 28 4.68 8.20 -8.41
C GLU A 28 3.93 9.12 -7.43
N ALA A 29 2.62 8.89 -7.24
CA ALA A 29 1.77 9.72 -6.38
C ALA A 29 1.00 8.88 -5.37
N LEU A 30 0.71 9.48 -4.21
CA LEU A 30 -0.18 8.87 -3.22
C LEU A 30 -1.58 8.68 -3.83
N PRO A 31 -2.19 7.50 -3.69
CA PRO A 31 -3.57 7.28 -4.14
C PRO A 31 -4.54 8.28 -3.48
N PRO A 32 -5.49 8.85 -4.23
CA PRO A 32 -6.58 9.65 -3.66
C PRO A 32 -7.34 8.86 -2.59
N GLY A 33 -7.54 9.49 -1.44
CA GLY A 33 -8.20 8.87 -0.28
C GLY A 33 -7.31 7.92 0.53
N PHE A 34 -6.00 7.86 0.25
CA PHE A 34 -5.06 7.21 1.15
C PHE A 34 -5.21 7.78 2.57
N PRO A 35 -5.32 6.95 3.62
CA PRO A 35 -5.64 7.46 4.95
C PRO A 35 -4.57 8.39 5.51
N SER A 36 -4.98 9.59 5.94
CA SER A 36 -4.07 10.65 6.38
C SER A 36 -3.41 10.38 7.74
N ASP A 37 -3.98 9.46 8.51
CA ASP A 37 -3.46 9.01 9.79
C ASP A 37 -2.40 7.89 9.67
N ILE A 38 -2.18 7.37 8.45
CA ILE A 38 -1.11 6.42 8.17
C ILE A 38 0.13 7.21 7.76
N PRO A 39 1.15 7.31 8.63
CA PRO A 39 2.37 8.02 8.34
C PRO A 39 3.13 7.39 7.16
N VAL A 40 3.51 8.25 6.21
CA VAL A 40 4.42 7.91 5.11
C VAL A 40 5.76 8.56 5.41
N VAL A 41 6.85 7.79 5.38
CA VAL A 41 8.20 8.32 5.58
C VAL A 41 8.57 9.33 4.48
N ALA A 42 9.41 10.31 4.79
CA ALA A 42 9.94 11.23 3.80
C ALA A 42 10.76 10.48 2.72
N GLY A 43 10.49 10.81 1.47
CA GLY A 43 11.10 10.18 0.31
C GLY A 43 10.28 10.36 -0.95
N GLU A 44 10.69 9.67 -1.99
CA GLU A 44 10.03 9.63 -3.28
C GLU A 44 9.07 8.44 -3.36
N ILE A 45 7.80 8.72 -3.68
CA ILE A 45 6.83 7.65 -3.97
C ILE A 45 7.14 7.11 -5.36
N ILE A 46 7.52 5.84 -5.42
CA ILE A 46 7.86 5.16 -6.68
C ILE A 46 6.66 4.38 -7.25
N SER A 47 5.68 4.05 -6.41
CA SER A 47 4.39 3.49 -6.84
C SER A 47 3.31 3.77 -5.81
N GLY A 48 2.13 4.20 -6.26
CA GLY A 48 0.92 4.32 -5.46
C GLY A 48 -0.23 3.67 -6.21
N ARG A 49 -0.85 2.68 -5.59
CA ARG A 49 -1.92 1.88 -6.20
C ARG A 49 -3.09 1.74 -5.25
N ARG A 50 -4.31 1.81 -5.79
CA ARG A 50 -5.51 1.24 -5.16
C ARG A 50 -5.67 -0.17 -5.67
N THR A 51 -5.95 -1.11 -4.77
CA THR A 51 -6.11 -2.53 -5.11
C THR A 51 -7.25 -3.16 -4.31
N LEU A 52 -7.61 -4.38 -4.70
CA LEU A 52 -8.48 -5.28 -3.97
C LEU A 52 -7.62 -6.39 -3.35
N PHE A 53 -7.65 -6.46 -2.03
CA PHE A 53 -7.14 -7.57 -1.23
C PHE A 53 -8.25 -8.62 -1.01
N GLU A 54 -7.89 -9.79 -0.48
CA GLU A 54 -8.86 -10.87 -0.21
C GLU A 54 -9.99 -10.44 0.73
N ASP A 55 -9.68 -9.56 1.68
CA ASP A 55 -10.57 -9.08 2.73
C ASP A 55 -11.20 -7.71 2.42
N GLY A 56 -10.88 -7.07 1.30
CA GLY A 56 -11.50 -5.80 0.91
C GLY A 56 -10.63 -4.90 0.06
N ARG A 57 -11.07 -3.66 -0.12
CA ARG A 57 -10.27 -2.64 -0.84
C ARG A 57 -9.09 -2.20 0.00
N GLY A 58 -8.08 -1.69 -0.67
CA GLY A 58 -6.97 -1.05 -0.01
C GLY A 58 -6.00 -0.36 -0.94
N TYR A 59 -4.84 -0.04 -0.38
CA TYR A 59 -3.80 0.71 -1.06
C TYR A 59 -2.47 -0.01 -0.94
N VAL A 60 -1.64 0.11 -1.97
CA VAL A 60 -0.23 -0.25 -1.91
C VAL A 60 0.58 0.99 -2.26
N VAL A 61 1.51 1.36 -1.40
CA VAL A 61 2.41 2.50 -1.62
C VAL A 61 3.84 2.06 -1.40
N ASP A 62 4.67 2.29 -2.41
CA ASP A 62 6.08 2.01 -2.44
C ASP A 62 6.84 3.34 -2.40
N VAL A 63 7.76 3.49 -1.45
CA VAL A 63 8.53 4.71 -1.20
C VAL A 63 10.02 4.37 -1.21
N ARG A 64 10.80 5.13 -1.98
CA ARG A 64 12.25 5.23 -1.79
C ARG A 64 12.51 6.31 -0.75
N ALA A 65 12.91 5.89 0.45
CA ALA A 65 13.11 6.81 1.56
C ALA A 65 14.41 7.62 1.42
N ASP A 66 14.38 8.87 1.87
CA ASP A 66 15.57 9.72 1.94
C ASP A 66 16.46 9.37 3.15
N LEU A 67 15.90 8.62 4.10
CA LEU A 67 16.54 8.24 5.35
C LEU A 67 17.16 6.84 5.26
N PRO A 68 18.25 6.57 6.02
CA PRO A 68 18.83 5.25 6.09
C PRO A 68 17.92 4.26 6.85
N TYR A 69 18.10 2.98 6.58
CA TYR A 69 17.27 1.88 7.09
C TYR A 69 16.94 1.99 8.58
N ARG A 70 17.95 2.21 9.43
CA ARG A 70 17.74 2.27 10.89
C ARG A 70 16.88 3.45 11.33
N GLU A 71 16.95 4.57 10.63
CA GLU A 71 16.11 5.74 10.91
C GLU A 71 14.67 5.54 10.41
N VAL A 72 14.48 4.85 9.28
CA VAL A 72 13.15 4.48 8.79
C VAL A 72 12.48 3.46 9.73
N VAL A 73 13.24 2.47 10.21
CA VAL A 73 12.77 1.50 11.21
C VAL A 73 12.36 2.22 12.49
N ALA A 74 13.20 3.12 13.01
CA ALA A 74 12.89 3.92 14.20
C ALA A 74 11.65 4.81 13.98
N PHE A 75 11.53 5.45 12.82
CA PHE A 75 10.37 6.28 12.46
C PHE A 75 9.06 5.50 12.64
N TYR A 76 8.98 4.26 12.16
CA TYR A 76 7.78 3.43 12.26
C TYR A 76 7.61 2.79 13.65
N ALA A 77 8.70 2.37 14.29
CA ALA A 77 8.66 1.85 15.66
C ALA A 77 8.11 2.89 16.65
N ASP A 78 8.50 4.16 16.51
CA ASP A 78 8.00 5.26 17.35
C ASP A 78 6.48 5.49 17.18
N ARG A 79 5.91 5.13 16.02
CA ARG A 79 4.50 5.35 15.68
C ARG A 79 3.61 4.17 16.04
N TYR A 80 4.11 2.95 15.89
CA TYR A 80 3.32 1.73 16.00
C TYR A 80 3.75 0.81 17.15
N GLY A 81 4.86 1.11 17.81
CA GLY A 81 5.47 0.27 18.84
C GLY A 81 6.26 -0.90 18.26
N GLU A 82 7.22 -1.40 19.05
CA GLU A 82 8.12 -2.51 18.67
C GLU A 82 7.39 -3.85 18.46
N ASP A 83 6.17 -3.99 18.99
CA ASP A 83 5.36 -5.19 18.81
C ASP A 83 4.69 -5.28 17.43
N GLY A 84 4.44 -4.12 16.80
CA GLY A 84 3.82 -4.05 15.48
C GLY A 84 4.82 -4.12 14.33
N PHE A 85 6.12 -3.93 14.60
CA PHE A 85 7.16 -3.81 13.58
C PHE A 85 8.51 -4.36 14.09
N ARG A 86 9.07 -5.35 13.39
CA ARG A 86 10.23 -6.13 13.88
C ARG A 86 11.25 -6.36 12.77
N ASP A 87 12.53 -6.36 13.14
CA ASP A 87 13.61 -6.85 12.27
C ASP A 87 13.31 -8.32 11.91
N ALA A 88 13.40 -8.64 10.62
CA ALA A 88 13.22 -9.98 10.10
C ALA A 88 14.55 -10.49 9.50
N PRO A 89 14.86 -11.79 9.63
CA PRO A 89 16.12 -12.34 9.14
C PRO A 89 16.17 -12.28 7.60
N GLY A 90 17.00 -11.38 7.06
CA GLY A 90 17.28 -11.26 5.63
C GLY A 90 18.52 -12.06 5.20
N MET A 91 18.52 -12.59 3.96
CA MET A 91 19.71 -13.20 3.34
C MET A 91 20.67 -12.12 2.83
N GLY A 92 21.27 -11.34 3.74
CA GLY A 92 22.31 -10.35 3.43
C GLY A 92 21.84 -8.90 3.24
N GLU A 93 20.53 -8.65 3.25
CA GLU A 93 19.92 -7.30 3.25
C GLU A 93 19.23 -7.03 4.59
N ALA A 94 19.26 -5.77 5.05
CA ALA A 94 18.52 -5.37 6.25
C ALA A 94 17.03 -5.30 5.90
N PHE A 95 16.20 -6.02 6.66
CA PHE A 95 14.79 -6.24 6.37
C PHE A 95 13.98 -6.18 7.67
N SER A 96 12.89 -5.41 7.67
CA SER A 96 11.93 -5.32 8.77
C SER A 96 10.52 -5.41 8.24
N VAL A 97 9.65 -6.03 9.01
CA VAL A 97 8.23 -6.16 8.67
C VAL A 97 7.35 -5.80 9.85
N GLY A 98 6.17 -5.28 9.55
CA GLY A 98 5.14 -5.03 10.53
C GLY A 98 3.76 -5.43 10.04
N ASP A 99 2.96 -5.89 10.98
CA ASP A 99 1.54 -6.16 10.82
C ASP A 99 0.79 -5.35 11.88
N ILE A 100 0.33 -4.18 11.46
CA ILE A 100 -0.17 -3.12 12.34
C ILE A 100 -1.68 -3.03 12.17
N ARG A 101 -2.41 -2.87 13.28
CA ARG A 101 -3.84 -2.61 13.26
C ARG A 101 -4.16 -1.20 13.76
N ILE A 102 -4.92 -0.45 12.98
CA ILE A 102 -5.41 0.88 13.36
C ILE A 102 -6.93 0.91 13.14
N GLY A 103 -7.68 0.74 14.22
CA GLY A 103 -9.13 0.54 14.14
C GLY A 103 -9.46 -0.79 13.44
N ASP A 104 -10.25 -0.71 12.38
CA ASP A 104 -10.64 -1.81 11.47
C ASP A 104 -9.61 -2.10 10.37
N ARG A 105 -8.63 -1.21 10.19
CA ARG A 105 -7.62 -1.30 9.14
C ARG A 105 -6.44 -2.15 9.56
N ARG A 106 -5.89 -2.89 8.60
CA ARG A 106 -4.65 -3.64 8.73
C ARG A 106 -3.60 -3.05 7.79
N ILE A 107 -2.39 -2.87 8.29
CA ILE A 107 -1.28 -2.31 7.53
C ILE A 107 -0.15 -3.34 7.58
N LEU A 108 0.20 -3.86 6.41
CA LEU A 108 1.41 -4.62 6.22
C LEU A 108 2.49 -3.64 5.76
N LEU A 109 3.55 -3.55 6.56
CA LEU A 109 4.65 -2.61 6.33
C LEU A 109 5.91 -3.43 6.14
N GLU A 110 6.65 -3.17 5.06
CA GLU A 110 7.95 -3.77 4.81
C GLU A 110 8.97 -2.65 4.62
N VAL A 111 10.11 -2.74 5.30
CA VAL A 111 11.24 -1.84 5.12
C VAL A 111 12.45 -2.68 4.78
N HIS A 112 13.12 -2.35 3.68
CA HIS A 112 14.30 -3.08 3.26
C HIS A 112 15.38 -2.16 2.72
N SER A 113 16.63 -2.56 2.92
CA SER A 113 17.80 -1.82 2.45
C SER A 113 18.48 -2.59 1.32
N ARG A 114 18.60 -1.95 0.16
CA ARG A 114 19.29 -2.50 -1.02
C ARG A 114 20.18 -1.43 -1.64
N ASP A 115 21.42 -1.77 -1.98
CA ASP A 115 22.36 -0.87 -2.65
C ASP A 115 22.53 0.50 -1.96
N MET A 116 22.54 0.52 -0.62
CA MET A 116 22.54 1.72 0.25
C MET A 116 21.28 2.61 0.17
N GLN A 117 20.24 2.19 -0.55
CA GLN A 117 18.93 2.83 -0.54
C GLN A 117 17.97 2.07 0.38
N THR A 118 17.04 2.80 0.98
CA THR A 118 15.98 2.22 1.82
C THR A 118 14.66 2.33 1.09
N TYR A 119 13.94 1.21 1.02
CA TYR A 119 12.64 1.12 0.41
C TYR A 119 11.61 0.73 1.44
N VAL A 120 10.42 1.31 1.31
CA VAL A 120 9.27 1.02 2.15
C VAL A 120 8.10 0.63 1.27
N THR A 121 7.52 -0.52 1.54
CA THR A 121 6.26 -0.95 0.95
C THR A 121 5.19 -0.98 2.03
N MET A 122 4.06 -0.34 1.76
CA MET A 122 2.91 -0.30 2.65
C MET A 122 1.69 -0.84 1.93
N ALA A 123 1.12 -1.94 2.43
CA ALA A 123 -0.18 -2.42 2.02
C ALA A 123 -1.21 -2.12 3.12
N VAL A 124 -2.15 -1.22 2.81
CA VAL A 124 -3.20 -0.77 3.74
C VAL A 124 -4.53 -1.40 3.33
N HIS A 125 -5.05 -2.29 4.17
CA HIS A 125 -6.34 -2.94 4.01
C HIS A 125 -7.40 -2.12 4.76
N LEU A 126 -8.48 -1.74 4.07
CA LEU A 126 -9.50 -0.85 4.63
C LEU A 126 -10.52 -1.53 5.55
N GLY A 127 -10.54 -2.86 5.66
CA GLY A 127 -11.44 -3.60 6.55
C GLY A 127 -12.92 -3.63 6.11
N GLU A 128 -13.39 -2.65 5.34
CA GLU A 128 -14.78 -2.56 4.90
C GLU A 128 -14.96 -2.86 3.40
N TRP A 129 -15.81 -3.86 3.14
CA TRP A 129 -16.60 -3.89 1.93
C TRP A 129 -17.81 -2.98 2.17
N TRP A 130 -17.77 -1.78 1.58
CA TRP A 130 -18.84 -0.74 1.49
C TRP A 130 -19.37 -0.10 2.78
#